data_AF-L7MBS2-F1
#
_entry.id   AF-L7MBS2-F1
#
_cell.length_a   1.000
_cell.length_b   1.000
_cell.length_c   1.000
_cell.angle_alpha   90.00
_cell.angle_beta   90.00
_cell.angle_gamma   90.00
#
_symmetry.space_group_name_H-M   'P 1'
#
loop_
_entity.id
_entity.type
_entity.pdbx_description
1 polymer ?
#
loop_
_entity_poly.entity_id
_entity_poly.type
_entity_poly.pdbx_seq_one_letter_code
_entity_poly.pdbx_strand_id
1 'polypeptide(L)'
;MTRISFFTLAICALVGYVLCASTGETDCQRRRRNEQRATGNLTGLLVPECDEHGNYKPIQCFGETVRGRRFCACYDNEFGQIKGPSRSLRSCNCIVAYHEWEHKSPSERGPEPRCNTTSGEYNPVQCNTNEHWCVEPDSGRQLGAKQSGGCSSNLSTISCGIDGTHHGHHDSHSDSHHGSHSDSHHGSHGDSHHGTHGDSHTGTSHHGS
;
A
#
# COMPACT_ATOMS: atom_id res chain seq x y z
N MET A 1 6.60 -58.49 -26.89
CA MET A 1 7.21 -58.07 -25.61
C MET A 1 8.11 -56.87 -25.90
N THR A 2 7.62 -55.67 -25.65
CA THR A 2 8.38 -54.42 -25.86
C THR A 2 9.43 -54.29 -24.76
N ARG A 3 10.72 -54.30 -25.13
CA ARG A 3 11.82 -54.07 -24.18
C ARG A 3 11.95 -52.57 -23.94
N ILE A 4 11.50 -52.12 -22.78
CA ILE A 4 11.65 -50.74 -22.33
C ILE A 4 13.15 -50.48 -22.13
N SER A 5 13.69 -49.50 -22.85
CA SER A 5 15.11 -49.15 -22.80
C SER A 5 15.46 -48.51 -21.46
N PHE A 6 16.62 -48.82 -20.91
CA PHE A 6 17.12 -48.17 -19.68
C PHE A 6 17.14 -46.65 -19.80
N PHE A 7 17.41 -46.13 -21.01
CA PHE A 7 17.33 -44.70 -21.31
C PHE A 7 15.92 -44.13 -21.15
N THR A 8 14.88 -44.87 -21.53
CA THR A 8 13.50 -44.40 -21.35
C THR A 8 13.10 -44.36 -19.87
N LEU A 9 13.56 -45.29 -19.04
CA LEU A 9 13.33 -45.25 -17.59
C LEU A 9 14.12 -44.11 -16.92
N ALA A 10 15.37 -43.90 -17.33
CA ALA A 10 16.21 -42.81 -16.82
C ALA A 10 15.64 -41.44 -17.17
N ILE A 11 15.13 -41.26 -18.40
CA ILE A 11 14.46 -40.02 -18.82
C ILE A 11 13.17 -39.81 -18.02
N CYS A 12 12.33 -40.84 -17.86
CA CYS A 12 11.11 -40.72 -17.05
C CYS A 12 11.42 -40.39 -15.57
N ALA A 13 12.49 -40.95 -15.01
CA ALA A 13 12.92 -40.65 -13.65
C ALA A 13 13.45 -39.21 -13.52
N LEU A 14 14.22 -38.73 -14.51
CA LEU A 14 14.69 -37.34 -14.56
C LEU A 14 13.53 -36.36 -14.74
N VAL A 15 12.60 -36.64 -15.66
CA VAL A 15 11.40 -35.83 -15.87
C VAL A 15 10.52 -35.84 -14.62
N GLY A 16 10.35 -37.00 -13.97
CA GLY A 16 9.63 -37.12 -12.70
C GLY A 16 10.31 -36.34 -11.56
N TYR A 17 11.65 -36.38 -11.48
CA TYR A 17 12.43 -35.60 -10.50
C TYR A 17 12.33 -34.09 -10.76
N VAL A 18 12.47 -33.67 -12.02
CA VAL A 18 12.35 -32.25 -12.42
C VAL A 18 10.93 -31.73 -12.19
N LEU A 19 9.89 -32.51 -12.51
CA LEU A 19 8.50 -32.16 -12.24
C LEU A 19 8.21 -32.11 -10.72
N CYS A 20 8.74 -33.04 -9.93
CA CYS A 20 8.53 -33.07 -8.48
C CYS A 20 9.30 -31.95 -7.76
N ALA A 21 10.51 -31.62 -8.21
CA ALA A 21 11.28 -30.48 -7.71
C ALA A 21 10.68 -29.12 -8.10
N SER A 22 9.74 -29.10 -9.06
CA SER A 22 9.09 -27.87 -9.54
C SER A 22 7.82 -27.48 -8.77
N THR A 23 7.43 -28.21 -7.72
CA THR A 23 6.34 -27.76 -6.84
C THR A 23 6.86 -26.65 -5.90
N GLY A 24 7.12 -25.47 -6.47
CA GLY A 24 7.66 -24.29 -5.81
C GLY A 24 6.65 -23.59 -4.90
N GLU A 25 5.98 -24.34 -4.03
CA GLU A 25 5.09 -23.78 -3.03
C GLU A 25 5.91 -23.10 -1.93
N THR A 26 5.66 -21.81 -1.73
CA THR A 26 6.31 -21.03 -0.67
C THR A 26 5.70 -21.31 0.70
N ASP A 27 6.37 -20.87 1.77
CA ASP A 27 5.83 -21.02 3.13
C ASP A 27 4.47 -20.33 3.29
N CYS A 28 4.32 -19.09 2.80
CA CYS A 28 3.04 -18.39 2.84
C CYS A 28 1.93 -19.14 2.10
N GLN A 29 2.21 -19.64 0.89
CA GLN A 29 1.23 -20.37 0.09
C GLN A 29 0.77 -21.65 0.80
N ARG A 30 1.73 -22.40 1.38
CA ARG A 30 1.46 -23.60 2.18
C ARG A 30 0.60 -23.28 3.40
N ARG A 31 0.97 -22.24 4.16
CA ARG A 31 0.23 -21.83 5.35
C ARG A 31 -1.17 -21.36 5.00
N ARG A 32 -1.31 -20.51 3.98
CA ARG A 32 -2.60 -20.06 3.45
C ARG A 32 -3.50 -21.24 3.09
N ARG A 33 -2.98 -22.24 2.37
CA ARG A 33 -3.74 -23.44 2.01
C ARG A 33 -4.20 -24.23 3.24
N ASN A 34 -3.31 -24.42 4.22
CA ASN A 34 -3.63 -25.15 5.45
C ASN A 34 -4.70 -24.42 6.27
N GLU A 35 -4.56 -23.11 6.47
CA GLU A 35 -5.50 -22.29 7.21
C GLU A 35 -6.85 -22.21 6.50
N GLN A 36 -6.89 -22.09 5.17
CA GLN A 36 -8.14 -22.13 4.41
C GLN A 36 -8.89 -23.46 4.60
N ARG A 37 -8.17 -24.58 4.64
CA ARG A 37 -8.78 -25.90 4.89
C ARG A 37 -9.25 -26.05 6.33
N ALA A 38 -8.52 -25.51 7.29
CA ALA A 38 -8.85 -25.58 8.71
C ALA A 38 -10.03 -24.68 9.08
N THR A 39 -10.10 -23.48 8.50
CA THR A 39 -11.13 -22.47 8.80
C THR A 39 -12.41 -22.68 7.99
N GLY A 40 -12.35 -23.30 6.81
CA GLY A 40 -13.52 -23.51 5.97
C GLY A 40 -14.24 -22.19 5.62
N ASN A 41 -15.57 -22.18 5.72
CA ASN A 41 -16.42 -20.99 5.51
C ASN A 41 -16.54 -20.08 6.76
N LEU A 42 -15.75 -20.30 7.82
CA LEU A 42 -15.83 -19.49 9.03
C LEU A 42 -15.26 -18.08 8.75
N THR A 43 -16.13 -17.08 8.85
CA THR A 43 -15.72 -15.69 8.67
C THR A 43 -14.96 -15.18 9.91
N GLY A 44 -13.93 -14.37 9.68
CA GLY A 44 -13.21 -13.66 10.73
C GLY A 44 -11.94 -14.31 11.27
N LEU A 45 -11.58 -15.51 10.80
CA LEU A 45 -10.28 -16.13 11.08
C LEU A 45 -9.20 -15.61 10.12
N LEU A 46 -7.96 -15.52 10.60
CA LEU A 46 -6.83 -15.01 9.83
C LEU A 46 -6.33 -16.06 8.84
N VAL A 47 -6.58 -15.83 7.55
CA VAL A 47 -5.94 -16.57 6.46
C VAL A 47 -4.84 -15.70 5.88
N PRO A 48 -3.56 -16.14 5.89
CA PRO A 48 -2.45 -15.35 5.37
C PRO A 48 -2.65 -14.95 3.91
N GLU A 49 -2.44 -13.67 3.62
CA GLU A 49 -2.31 -13.13 2.27
C GLU A 49 -0.85 -13.20 1.82
N CYS A 50 -0.64 -13.69 0.61
CA CYS A 50 0.67 -13.75 -0.03
C CYS A 50 0.74 -12.76 -1.20
N ASP A 51 1.93 -12.25 -1.49
CA ASP A 51 2.20 -11.49 -2.70
C ASP A 51 2.35 -12.40 -3.94
N GLU A 52 2.65 -11.81 -5.09
CA GLU A 52 2.83 -12.53 -6.37
C GLU A 52 4.03 -13.49 -6.38
N HIS A 53 5.00 -13.25 -5.51
CA HIS A 53 6.19 -14.09 -5.33
C HIS A 53 5.98 -15.16 -4.26
N GLY A 54 4.84 -15.16 -3.58
CA GLY A 54 4.52 -16.08 -2.50
C GLY A 54 5.14 -15.71 -1.16
N ASN A 55 5.60 -14.48 -0.96
CA ASN A 55 5.98 -14.00 0.37
C ASN A 55 4.74 -13.55 1.14
N TYR A 56 4.84 -13.51 2.47
CA TYR A 56 3.78 -12.91 3.29
C TYR A 56 3.65 -11.42 2.96
N LYS A 57 2.42 -10.97 2.73
CA LYS A 57 2.18 -9.53 2.68
C LYS A 57 2.43 -8.93 4.08
N PRO A 58 3.09 -7.76 4.16
CA PRO A 58 3.30 -7.06 5.43
C PRO A 58 2.01 -6.77 6.21
N ILE A 59 0.92 -6.47 5.49
CA ILE A 59 -0.40 -6.21 6.07
C ILE A 59 -1.29 -7.43 5.92
N GLN A 60 -1.94 -7.82 7.01
CA GLN A 60 -2.85 -8.95 7.05
C GLN A 60 -4.19 -8.51 7.65
N CYS A 61 -5.27 -8.63 6.88
CA CYS A 61 -6.58 -8.12 7.26
C CYS A 61 -7.59 -9.26 7.47
N PHE A 62 -8.37 -9.18 8.54
CA PHE A 62 -9.33 -10.21 8.94
C PHE A 62 -10.58 -9.61 9.60
N GLY A 63 -11.60 -10.44 9.76
CA GLY A 63 -12.92 -9.98 10.21
C GLY A 63 -13.79 -9.40 9.10
N GLU A 64 -15.07 -9.23 9.41
CA GLU A 64 -16.04 -8.64 8.51
C GLU A 64 -16.07 -7.10 8.60
N THR A 65 -16.53 -6.45 7.53
CA THR A 65 -16.63 -4.98 7.41
C THR A 65 -17.86 -4.38 8.10
N VAL A 66 -18.50 -5.09 9.03
CA VAL A 66 -19.84 -4.80 9.58
C VAL A 66 -20.01 -3.35 10.10
N ARG A 67 -18.91 -2.63 10.39
CA ARG A 67 -18.91 -1.20 10.75
C ARG A 67 -17.71 -0.43 10.19
N GLY A 68 -17.42 -0.59 8.90
CA GLY A 68 -16.32 0.10 8.22
C GLY A 68 -15.21 -0.84 7.78
N ARG A 69 -13.93 -0.44 7.88
CA ARG A 69 -12.81 -1.26 7.42
C ARG A 69 -12.64 -2.53 8.27
N ARG A 70 -12.02 -3.55 7.69
CA ARG A 70 -11.59 -4.77 8.41
C ARG A 70 -10.51 -4.40 9.43
N PHE A 71 -10.27 -5.25 10.42
CA PHE A 71 -9.09 -5.12 11.25
C PHE A 71 -7.89 -5.63 10.46
N CYS A 72 -6.80 -4.87 10.47
CA CYS A 72 -5.55 -5.27 9.86
C CYS A 72 -4.44 -5.24 10.90
N ALA A 73 -3.45 -6.11 10.78
CA ALA A 73 -2.26 -6.16 11.61
C ALA A 73 -1.00 -6.22 10.73
N CYS A 74 0.14 -5.82 11.28
CA CYS A 74 1.42 -5.84 10.56
C CYS A 74 2.26 -7.03 10.99
N TYR A 75 2.84 -7.71 10.00
CA TYR A 75 3.66 -8.90 10.17
C TYR A 75 5.02 -8.72 9.48
N ASP A 76 6.04 -9.36 10.03
CA ASP A 76 7.34 -9.53 9.37
C ASP A 76 7.29 -10.61 8.27
N ASN A 77 8.43 -10.86 7.63
CA ASN A 77 8.60 -11.85 6.58
C ASN A 77 8.51 -13.31 7.07
N GLU A 78 8.60 -13.55 8.38
CA GLU A 78 8.45 -14.86 9.04
C GLU A 78 7.04 -15.07 9.61
N PHE A 79 6.12 -14.13 9.33
CA PHE A 79 4.76 -14.11 9.87
C PHE A 79 4.70 -13.92 11.39
N GLY A 80 5.70 -13.26 11.98
CA GLY A 80 5.70 -12.70 13.32
C GLY A 80 4.94 -11.37 13.36
N GLN A 81 4.01 -11.22 14.31
CA GLN A 81 3.19 -10.02 14.41
C GLN A 81 4.00 -8.86 15.03
N ILE A 82 4.20 -7.78 14.27
CA ILE A 82 4.91 -6.56 14.71
C ILE A 82 3.93 -5.58 15.36
N LYS A 83 2.77 -5.34 14.72
CA LYS A 83 1.75 -4.39 15.21
C LYS A 83 0.39 -5.05 15.29
N GLY A 84 -0.28 -4.83 16.42
CA GLY A 84 -1.60 -5.37 16.69
C GLY A 84 -2.73 -4.83 15.80
N PRO A 85 -3.89 -5.50 15.82
CA PRO A 85 -4.98 -5.23 14.89
C PRO A 85 -5.58 -3.82 15.05
N SER A 86 -5.76 -3.10 13.94
CA SER A 86 -6.38 -1.78 13.88
C SER A 86 -7.18 -1.61 12.59
N ARG A 87 -8.28 -0.86 12.65
CA ARG A 87 -9.10 -0.50 11.47
C ARG A 87 -8.55 0.70 10.70
N SER A 88 -7.60 1.42 11.30
CA SER A 88 -6.97 2.60 10.71
C SER A 88 -5.74 2.26 9.89
N LEU A 89 -5.20 1.04 10.03
CA LEU A 89 -4.08 0.56 9.23
C LEU A 89 -4.46 0.50 7.75
N ARG A 90 -3.60 1.07 6.92
CA ARG A 90 -3.72 1.14 5.45
C ARG A 90 -2.53 0.47 4.77
N SER A 91 -1.36 0.59 5.37
CA SER A 91 -0.14 -0.09 4.96
C SER A 91 0.61 -0.60 6.18
N CYS A 92 1.56 -1.50 5.96
CA CYS A 92 2.51 -1.97 6.96
C CYS A 92 3.96 -1.90 6.46
N ASN A 93 4.19 -1.45 5.23
CA ASN A 93 5.54 -1.45 4.63
C ASN A 93 6.51 -0.58 5.43
N CYS A 94 6.07 0.58 5.91
CA CYS A 94 6.92 1.44 6.76
C CYS A 94 7.19 0.80 8.11
N ILE A 95 6.17 0.21 8.74
CA ILE A 95 6.31 -0.44 10.04
C ILE A 95 7.30 -1.61 9.96
N VAL A 96 7.23 -2.42 8.90
CA VAL A 96 8.21 -3.49 8.65
C VAL A 96 9.61 -2.92 8.44
N ALA A 97 9.75 -1.89 7.61
CA ALA A 97 11.05 -1.25 7.38
C ALA A 97 11.66 -0.68 8.67
N TYR A 98 10.85 -0.07 9.54
CA TYR A 98 11.29 0.41 10.85
C TYR A 98 11.71 -0.75 11.76
N HIS A 99 10.92 -1.82 11.84
CA HIS A 99 11.27 -3.02 12.61
C HIS A 99 12.60 -3.61 12.15
N GLU A 100 12.82 -3.78 10.84
CA GLU A 100 14.09 -4.23 10.30
C GLU A 100 15.25 -3.28 10.61
N TRP A 101 15.01 -1.96 10.55
CA TRP A 101 16.00 -0.95 10.87
C TRP A 101 16.47 -1.03 12.33
N GLU A 102 15.55 -1.30 13.28
CA GLU A 102 15.89 -1.48 14.70
C GLU A 102 16.80 -2.69 14.93
N HIS A 103 16.62 -3.76 14.16
CA HIS A 103 17.43 -4.98 14.27
C HIS A 103 18.77 -4.93 13.52
N LYS A 104 18.97 -3.94 12.63
CA LYS A 104 20.25 -3.75 11.93
C LYS A 104 21.35 -3.25 12.86
N SER A 105 22.59 -3.63 12.56
CA SER A 105 23.76 -3.08 13.26
C SER A 105 23.94 -1.59 12.96
N PRO A 106 24.56 -0.80 13.86
CA PRO A 106 24.76 0.64 13.64
C PRO A 106 25.49 0.97 12.32
N SER A 107 26.39 0.09 11.85
CA SER A 107 27.12 0.25 10.59
C SER A 107 26.29 -0.02 9.34
N GLU A 108 25.17 -0.74 9.47
CA GLU A 108 24.28 -1.09 8.36
C GLU A 108 23.00 -0.24 8.34
N ARG A 109 22.77 0.55 9.39
CA ARG A 109 21.61 1.43 9.49
C ARG A 109 21.76 2.60 8.52
N GLY A 110 20.80 2.68 7.60
CA GLY A 110 20.50 3.92 6.89
C GLY A 110 19.70 4.91 7.77
N PRO A 111 19.11 5.94 7.14
CA PRO A 111 18.17 6.82 7.82
C PRO A 111 17.00 6.06 8.44
N GLU A 112 16.54 6.48 9.62
CA GLU A 112 15.38 5.91 10.30
C GLU A 112 14.10 6.14 9.47
N PRO A 113 13.35 5.08 9.13
CA PRO A 113 12.05 5.23 8.47
C PRO A 113 11.03 5.92 9.39
N ARG A 114 10.47 7.03 8.95
CA ARG A 114 9.45 7.77 9.70
C ARG A 114 8.06 7.35 9.26
N CYS A 115 7.36 6.62 10.13
CA CYS A 115 6.04 6.10 9.83
C CYS A 115 4.91 6.89 10.47
N ASN A 116 3.75 6.90 9.83
CA ASN A 116 2.50 7.23 10.50
C ASN A 116 2.09 6.04 11.36
N THR A 117 2.14 6.16 12.68
CA THR A 117 1.88 5.05 13.60
C THR A 117 0.41 4.57 13.60
N THR A 118 -0.50 5.38 13.05
CA THR A 118 -1.94 5.07 12.96
C THR A 118 -2.28 4.34 11.66
N SER A 119 -1.83 4.86 10.51
CA SER A 119 -2.11 4.25 9.21
C SER A 119 -1.05 3.21 8.77
N GLY A 120 0.14 3.25 9.37
CA GLY A 120 1.27 2.37 9.03
C GLY A 120 1.99 2.71 7.72
N GLU A 121 1.53 3.75 7.04
CA GLU A 121 2.17 4.33 5.86
C GLU A 121 3.44 5.12 6.25
N TYR A 122 4.31 5.35 5.27
CA TYR A 122 5.39 6.31 5.40
C TYR A 122 4.82 7.72 5.56
N ASN A 123 5.44 8.52 6.42
CA ASN A 123 5.21 9.96 6.40
C ASN A 123 5.70 10.50 5.03
N PRO A 124 4.94 11.37 4.35
CA PRO A 124 5.29 11.85 3.01
C PRO A 124 6.69 12.48 2.94
N VAL A 125 7.12 13.13 4.03
CA VAL A 125 8.48 13.66 4.19
C VAL A 125 9.30 12.72 5.08
N GLN A 126 10.38 12.19 4.51
CA GLN A 126 11.44 11.48 5.22
C GLN A 126 12.65 12.39 5.38
N CYS A 127 13.50 12.10 6.35
CA CYS A 127 14.67 12.92 6.62
C CYS A 127 15.77 12.14 7.33
N ASN A 128 17.00 12.60 7.17
CA ASN A 128 18.15 12.24 7.98
C ASN A 128 18.62 13.47 8.76
N THR A 129 19.87 13.48 9.24
CA THR A 129 20.45 14.60 9.99
C THR A 129 20.58 15.88 9.15
N ASN A 130 20.83 15.78 7.85
CA ASN A 130 21.22 16.90 6.99
C ASN A 130 20.28 17.14 5.81
N GLU A 131 19.47 16.15 5.44
CA GLU A 131 18.65 16.14 4.23
C GLU A 131 17.23 15.67 4.54
N HIS A 132 16.29 16.07 3.69
CA HIS A 132 14.94 15.53 3.63
C HIS A 132 14.53 15.20 2.20
N TRP A 133 13.55 14.32 2.03
CA TRP A 133 13.03 13.92 0.73
C TRP A 133 11.58 13.48 0.83
N CYS A 134 10.89 13.53 -0.31
CA CYS A 134 9.54 13.05 -0.42
C CYS A 134 9.53 11.55 -0.73
N VAL A 135 8.55 10.83 -0.21
CA VAL A 135 8.30 9.43 -0.52
C VAL A 135 6.82 9.17 -0.80
N GLU A 136 6.56 8.13 -1.57
CA GLU A 136 5.21 7.58 -1.74
C GLU A 136 4.75 6.91 -0.43
N PRO A 137 3.55 7.23 0.10
CA PRO A 137 3.13 6.80 1.45
C PRO A 137 3.06 5.30 1.64
N ASP A 138 2.71 4.53 0.60
CA ASP A 138 2.60 3.07 0.74
C ASP A 138 3.96 2.36 0.58
N SER A 139 4.70 2.65 -0.48
CA SER A 139 5.93 1.90 -0.82
C SER A 139 7.19 2.47 -0.19
N GLY A 140 7.20 3.73 0.22
CA GLY A 140 8.40 4.45 0.65
C GLY A 140 9.32 4.86 -0.50
N ARG A 141 8.89 4.69 -1.76
CA ARG A 141 9.66 5.07 -2.96
C ARG A 141 9.93 6.57 -2.96
N GLN A 142 11.20 6.96 -3.09
CA GLN A 142 11.59 8.37 -3.15
C GLN A 142 10.98 9.08 -4.37
N LEU A 143 10.44 10.26 -4.13
CA LEU A 143 9.90 11.18 -5.12
C LEU A 143 10.84 12.37 -5.27
N GLY A 144 11.43 12.51 -6.45
CA GLY A 144 12.34 13.62 -6.76
C GLY A 144 13.69 13.56 -6.05
N ALA A 145 14.37 14.71 -6.01
CA ALA A 145 15.70 14.86 -5.41
C ALA A 145 15.62 15.14 -3.89
N LYS A 146 16.66 14.76 -3.17
CA LYS A 146 16.84 15.13 -1.76
C LYS A 146 17.15 16.62 -1.65
N GLN A 147 16.66 17.25 -0.59
CA GLN A 147 16.83 18.66 -0.29
C GLN A 147 17.60 18.83 1.01
N SER A 148 18.29 19.97 1.17
CA SER A 148 19.02 20.31 2.39
C SER A 148 18.07 20.62 3.55
N GLY A 149 18.47 20.23 4.76
CA GLY A 149 17.72 20.39 6.00
C GLY A 149 17.23 19.05 6.53
N GLY A 150 17.76 18.60 7.66
CA GLY A 150 17.37 17.33 8.28
C GLY A 150 16.11 17.40 9.13
N CYS A 151 15.83 16.34 9.88
CA CYS A 151 14.62 16.20 10.70
C CYS A 151 14.41 17.29 11.77
N SER A 152 15.48 17.97 12.19
CA SER A 152 15.40 19.08 13.15
C SER A 152 14.95 20.40 12.51
N SER A 153 14.85 20.46 11.18
CA SER A 153 14.38 21.64 10.44
C SER A 153 12.85 21.75 10.52
N ASN A 154 12.31 22.93 10.22
CA ASN A 154 10.87 23.08 10.10
C ASN A 154 10.37 22.47 8.78
N LEU A 155 9.95 21.20 8.83
CA LEU A 155 9.45 20.43 7.69
C LEU A 155 7.91 20.46 7.57
N SER A 156 7.21 21.21 8.43
CA SER A 156 5.75 21.19 8.52
C SER A 156 5.04 21.86 7.33
N THR A 157 5.74 22.74 6.62
CA THR A 157 5.27 23.42 5.40
C THR A 157 5.61 22.70 4.11
N ILE A 158 6.34 21.58 4.18
CA ILE A 158 6.74 20.84 2.98
C ILE A 158 5.56 20.01 2.48
N SER A 159 5.14 20.29 1.25
CA SER A 159 4.16 19.48 0.55
C SER A 159 4.84 18.62 -0.50
N CYS A 160 4.66 17.30 -0.40
CA CYS A 160 5.16 16.34 -1.37
C CYS A 160 4.23 16.14 -2.57
N GLY A 161 3.22 17.02 -2.76
CA GLY A 161 2.32 16.98 -3.91
C GLY A 161 1.44 15.73 -3.98
N ILE A 162 1.13 15.11 -2.84
CA ILE A 162 0.42 13.82 -2.78
C ILE A 162 -1.11 14.00 -2.72
N ASP A 163 -1.60 15.25 -2.71
CA ASP A 163 -3.04 15.55 -2.79
C ASP A 163 -3.53 15.53 -4.25
N GLY A 164 -3.83 14.31 -4.74
CA GLY A 164 -5.11 14.02 -5.40
C GLY A 164 -5.52 14.75 -6.68
N THR A 165 -4.66 14.93 -7.69
CA THR A 165 -5.15 15.15 -9.06
C THR A 165 -4.48 14.23 -10.07
N HIS A 166 -5.17 13.13 -10.41
CA HIS A 166 -5.14 12.60 -11.78
C HIS A 166 -5.85 13.61 -12.69
N HIS A 167 -5.22 14.75 -12.96
CA HIS A 167 -5.49 15.51 -14.17
C HIS A 167 -4.26 15.35 -15.05
N GLY A 168 -4.42 14.55 -16.10
CA GLY A 168 -3.48 14.56 -17.20
C GLY A 168 -3.45 15.97 -17.76
N HIS A 169 -2.41 16.72 -17.42
CA HIS A 169 -1.88 17.75 -18.30
C HIS A 169 -0.46 17.38 -18.65
N HIS A 170 -0.36 16.79 -19.82
CA HIS A 170 0.87 16.69 -20.58
C HIS A 170 1.12 18.07 -21.17
N ASP A 171 1.79 18.96 -20.45
CA ASP A 171 2.29 20.21 -21.03
C ASP A 171 3.80 20.16 -21.10
N SER A 172 4.24 19.66 -22.25
CA SER A 172 5.56 19.90 -22.81
C SER A 172 5.66 21.38 -23.15
N HIS A 173 6.59 22.09 -22.54
CA HIS A 173 7.01 23.39 -23.03
C HIS A 173 7.70 23.20 -24.40
N SER A 174 7.02 23.67 -25.45
CA SER A 174 7.64 24.01 -26.73
C SER A 174 7.05 25.34 -27.16
N ASP A 175 7.81 26.39 -26.89
CA ASP A 175 7.55 27.74 -27.41
C ASP A 175 7.66 27.72 -28.93
N SER A 176 6.59 28.12 -29.61
CA SER A 176 6.64 28.58 -31.00
C SER A 176 5.46 29.50 -31.30
N HIS A 177 5.81 30.67 -31.80
CA HIS A 177 4.99 31.83 -32.09
C HIS A 177 3.95 31.66 -33.22
N HIS A 178 3.01 32.61 -33.20
CA HIS A 178 2.24 33.19 -34.32
C HIS A 178 0.95 32.51 -34.82
N GLY A 179 -0.13 33.32 -34.86
CA GLY A 179 -1.20 33.18 -35.85
C GLY A 179 -2.60 33.46 -35.32
N SER A 180 -3.04 34.72 -35.41
CA SER A 180 -4.44 35.16 -35.25
C SER A 180 -5.39 34.39 -36.18
N HIS A 181 -6.62 34.11 -35.75
CA HIS A 181 -7.84 34.27 -36.55
C HIS A 181 -9.09 34.19 -35.65
N SER A 182 -9.93 35.20 -35.82
CA SER A 182 -11.30 35.36 -35.33
C SER A 182 -12.20 34.24 -35.87
N ASP A 183 -13.18 33.79 -35.09
CA ASP A 183 -14.55 33.61 -35.58
C ASP A 183 -15.56 33.47 -34.44
N SER A 184 -16.70 34.13 -34.65
CA SER A 184 -17.84 34.24 -33.75
C SER A 184 -18.92 33.27 -34.21
N HIS A 185 -19.53 32.47 -33.33
CA HIS A 185 -20.87 31.93 -33.59
C HIS A 185 -21.72 31.80 -32.33
N HIS A 186 -22.91 32.39 -32.47
CA HIS A 186 -24.10 32.37 -31.64
C HIS A 186 -24.64 30.95 -31.34
N GLY A 187 -25.26 30.78 -30.17
CA GLY A 187 -26.17 29.66 -29.89
C GLY A 187 -26.78 29.72 -28.49
N SER A 188 -28.00 30.24 -28.40
CA SER A 188 -28.79 30.48 -27.19
C SER A 188 -29.54 29.23 -26.67
N HIS A 189 -30.11 29.38 -25.46
CA HIS A 189 -31.15 28.58 -24.76
C HIS A 189 -30.65 27.50 -23.78
N GLY A 190 -31.11 27.42 -22.52
CA GLY A 190 -32.20 28.13 -21.85
C GLY A 190 -32.20 27.94 -20.33
N ASP A 191 -33.06 28.72 -19.69
CA ASP A 191 -33.27 28.93 -18.26
C ASP A 191 -33.73 27.68 -17.47
N SER A 192 -33.39 27.61 -16.17
CA SER A 192 -34.37 27.75 -15.06
C SER A 192 -33.83 27.30 -13.69
N HIS A 193 -33.62 28.29 -12.83
CA HIS A 193 -34.11 28.45 -11.44
C HIS A 193 -33.97 27.37 -10.33
N HIS A 194 -33.21 27.78 -9.31
CA HIS A 194 -33.63 28.03 -7.91
C HIS A 194 -34.15 26.85 -7.04
N GLY A 195 -33.41 26.56 -5.97
CA GLY A 195 -33.89 25.82 -4.79
C GLY A 195 -33.00 26.12 -3.58
N THR A 196 -33.59 26.77 -2.58
CA THR A 196 -32.96 27.49 -1.47
C THR A 196 -32.57 26.64 -0.25
N HIS A 197 -31.65 27.21 0.54
CA HIS A 197 -31.32 26.90 1.92
C HIS A 197 -32.54 26.63 2.82
N GLY A 198 -32.34 25.73 3.79
CA GLY A 198 -33.20 25.56 4.96
C GLY A 198 -32.38 25.01 6.13
N ASP A 199 -31.91 25.93 6.98
CA ASP A 199 -31.40 25.63 8.32
C ASP A 199 -32.52 25.05 9.20
N SER A 200 -32.19 24.11 10.08
CA SER A 200 -33.06 23.72 11.18
C SER A 200 -32.22 23.34 12.39
N HIS A 201 -32.08 24.33 13.28
CA HIS A 201 -31.77 24.13 14.69
C HIS A 201 -32.98 23.48 15.38
N THR A 202 -32.75 22.41 16.13
CA THR A 202 -33.59 22.04 17.27
C THR A 202 -32.68 21.64 18.42
N GLY A 203 -32.62 22.51 19.43
CA GLY A 203 -32.14 22.16 20.76
C GLY A 203 -33.22 21.43 21.54
N THR A 204 -32.79 20.54 22.43
CA THR A 204 -33.59 20.14 23.59
C THR A 204 -32.64 19.89 24.76
N SER A 205 -32.79 20.75 25.76
CA SER A 205 -32.30 20.61 27.12
C SER A 205 -33.23 19.67 27.90
N HIS A 206 -32.67 18.76 28.69
CA HIS A 206 -33.37 18.20 29.85
C HIS A 206 -32.42 18.01 31.03
N HIS A 207 -32.83 18.63 32.13
CA HIS A 207 -32.32 18.56 33.48
C HIS A 207 -32.66 17.21 34.14
N GLY A 208 -31.74 16.76 35.02
CA GLY A 208 -32.05 16.33 36.38
C GLY A 208 -32.49 14.88 36.61
N SER A 209 -31.59 14.07 37.14
CA SER A 209 -31.58 13.58 38.54
C SER A 209 -30.32 12.76 38.79
#